data_AF-A0A5S3PI54-F1
#
_entry.id   AF-A0A5S3PI54-F1
#
_cell.length_a   1.000
_cell.length_b   1.000
_cell.length_c   1.000
_cell.angle_alpha   90.00
_cell.angle_beta   90.00
_cell.angle_gamma   90.00
#
_symmetry.space_group_name_H-M   'P 1'
#
loop_
_entity.id
_entity.type
_entity.pdbx_description
1 polymer ?
#
loop_
_entity_poly.entity_id
_entity_poly.type
_entity_poly.pdbx_seq_one_letter_code
_entity_poly.pdbx_strand_id
1 'polypeptide(L)'
;MKKILCLGILALLFSCDDGDLQIETIDFDSATIQNCDAVSAETANVLFKLNTSEALILELPSGAIKNEVSDGAISTAVTASGPARATYRTFSDNVSTNYFCNDIPLTEPTVIEEIIAQGGEVLITTTLNADGVTYEHEIRLNTISFVTSNDSRITNLAIDNFGTVTTTLSE
;
A
#
# COMPACT_ATOMS: atom_id res chain seq x y z
N MET A 1 47.58 -52.72 7.45
CA MET A 1 47.82 -51.26 7.37
C MET A 1 46.92 -50.68 6.28
N LYS A 2 45.98 -49.84 6.73
CA LYS A 2 45.24 -48.78 6.04
C LYS A 2 45.28 -48.75 4.50
N LYS A 3 44.19 -49.19 3.88
CA LYS A 3 43.72 -48.71 2.57
C LYS A 3 42.21 -48.49 2.64
N ILE A 4 41.80 -47.66 3.59
CA ILE A 4 40.45 -47.08 3.63
C ILE A 4 40.68 -45.59 3.49
N LEU A 5 39.75 -44.94 2.78
CA LEU A 5 39.55 -43.49 2.72
C LEU A 5 40.23 -42.81 1.53
N CYS A 6 39.53 -42.73 0.39
CA CYS A 6 39.68 -41.61 -0.54
C CYS A 6 38.56 -41.46 -1.59
N LEU A 7 37.37 -42.06 -1.40
CA LEU A 7 36.26 -41.94 -2.35
C LEU A 7 34.93 -41.64 -1.67
N GLY A 8 34.90 -40.53 -0.93
CA GLY A 8 33.70 -40.11 -0.19
C GLY A 8 33.67 -38.63 0.15
N ILE A 9 34.24 -37.77 -0.71
CA ILE A 9 34.29 -36.30 -0.48
C ILE A 9 33.70 -35.48 -1.63
N LEU A 10 33.38 -36.08 -2.79
CA LEU A 10 32.86 -35.32 -3.93
C LEU A 10 31.33 -35.10 -3.94
N ALA A 11 30.62 -35.48 -2.86
CA ALA A 11 29.18 -35.28 -2.74
C ALA A 11 28.78 -34.08 -1.87
N LEU A 12 29.74 -33.31 -1.34
CA LEU A 12 29.50 -32.15 -0.46
C LEU A 12 29.44 -30.81 -1.20
N LEU A 13 29.37 -30.81 -2.53
CA LEU A 13 29.26 -29.58 -3.34
C LEU A 13 27.85 -29.32 -3.88
N PHE A 14 26.83 -29.99 -3.32
CA PHE A 14 25.48 -29.44 -3.37
C PHE A 14 25.37 -28.41 -2.24
N SER A 15 26.01 -27.25 -2.43
CA SER A 15 25.55 -26.07 -1.70
C SER A 15 24.11 -25.85 -2.16
N CYS A 16 23.15 -26.16 -1.29
CA CYS A 16 21.87 -25.48 -1.34
C CYS A 16 22.22 -24.00 -1.24
N ASP A 17 22.15 -23.32 -2.38
CA ASP A 17 21.96 -21.88 -2.42
C ASP A 17 20.59 -21.66 -1.78
N ASP A 18 20.58 -21.59 -0.46
CA ASP A 18 19.42 -21.23 0.33
C ASP A 18 19.21 -19.76 0.02
N GLY A 19 18.56 -19.52 -1.12
CA GLY A 19 18.43 -18.23 -1.76
C GLY A 19 18.04 -17.23 -0.70
N ASP A 20 18.88 -16.22 -0.53
CA ASP A 20 18.75 -15.18 0.47
C ASP A 20 17.31 -14.66 0.48
N LEU A 21 16.52 -15.13 1.45
CA LEU A 21 15.11 -14.77 1.57
C LEU A 21 15.09 -13.35 2.11
N GLN A 22 15.18 -12.38 1.21
CA GLN A 22 14.88 -10.99 1.52
C GLN A 22 13.41 -10.93 1.92
N ILE A 23 13.17 -10.82 3.23
CA ILE A 23 11.83 -10.59 3.77
C ILE A 23 11.51 -9.12 3.52
N GLU A 24 10.87 -8.84 2.40
CA GLU A 24 10.28 -7.54 2.15
C GLU A 24 9.22 -7.26 3.23
N THR A 25 9.38 -6.12 3.91
CA THR A 25 8.48 -5.64 4.95
C THR A 25 7.92 -4.31 4.49
N ILE A 26 6.60 -4.18 4.51
CA ILE A 26 5.92 -2.94 4.17
C ILE A 26 5.27 -2.42 5.46
N ASP A 27 5.77 -1.31 5.98
CA ASP A 27 5.28 -0.69 7.22
C ASP A 27 4.98 0.80 6.99
N PHE A 28 3.71 1.15 7.14
CA PHE A 28 3.19 2.50 7.05
C PHE A 28 2.28 2.86 8.23
N ASP A 29 2.33 2.09 9.33
CA ASP A 29 1.44 2.32 10.48
C ASP A 29 1.72 3.66 11.16
N SER A 30 2.99 4.12 11.16
CA SER A 30 3.37 5.44 11.68
C SER A 30 3.21 6.58 10.68
N ALA A 31 2.95 6.28 9.40
CA ALA A 31 2.86 7.29 8.36
C ALA A 31 1.44 7.89 8.30
N THR A 32 1.38 9.20 8.11
CA THR A 32 0.12 9.95 7.98
C THR A 32 -0.37 9.92 6.54
N ILE A 33 -1.69 9.86 6.38
CA ILE A 33 -2.32 9.98 5.06
C ILE A 33 -2.13 11.39 4.48
N GLN A 34 -1.96 11.45 3.16
CA GLN A 34 -1.77 12.66 2.37
C GLN A 34 -2.60 12.58 1.08
N ASN A 35 -2.94 13.74 0.53
CA ASN A 35 -3.72 13.92 -0.68
C ASN A 35 -3.38 15.30 -1.28
N CYS A 36 -3.51 15.44 -2.60
CA CYS A 36 -3.21 16.71 -3.27
C CYS A 36 -4.43 17.64 -3.29
N ASP A 37 -5.59 17.07 -3.64
CA ASP A 37 -6.86 17.77 -3.70
C ASP A 37 -7.76 17.39 -2.52
N ALA A 38 -8.72 18.24 -2.18
CA ALA A 38 -9.71 17.92 -1.16
C ALA A 38 -10.42 16.60 -1.47
N VAL A 39 -10.58 15.76 -0.45
CA VAL A 39 -11.27 14.48 -0.57
C VAL A 39 -12.74 14.73 -0.90
N SER A 40 -13.28 13.91 -1.80
CA SER A 40 -14.59 14.11 -2.42
C SER A 40 -15.39 12.82 -2.45
N ALA A 41 -16.68 12.90 -2.13
CA ALA A 41 -17.62 11.79 -2.31
C ALA A 41 -18.01 11.59 -3.80
N GLU A 42 -17.89 12.64 -4.60
CA GLU A 42 -18.41 12.68 -5.98
C GLU A 42 -17.38 12.28 -7.03
N THR A 43 -16.09 12.36 -6.70
CA THR A 43 -14.98 12.09 -7.62
C THR A 43 -14.09 10.97 -7.10
N ALA A 44 -13.25 10.41 -7.98
CA ALA A 44 -12.19 9.52 -7.55
C ALA A 44 -11.22 10.27 -6.63
N ASN A 45 -10.60 9.54 -5.71
CA ASN A 45 -9.63 10.08 -4.75
C ASN A 45 -8.32 9.32 -4.86
N VAL A 46 -7.21 10.06 -4.79
CA VAL A 46 -5.87 9.49 -4.66
C VAL A 46 -5.32 9.90 -3.31
N LEU A 47 -5.08 8.91 -2.46
CA LEU A 47 -4.56 9.07 -1.12
C LEU A 47 -3.23 8.33 -1.04
N PHE A 48 -2.29 8.82 -0.24
CA PHE A 48 -0.99 8.16 -0.12
C PHE A 48 -0.37 8.37 1.25
N LYS A 49 0.46 7.40 1.65
CA LYS A 49 1.38 7.50 2.79
C LYS A 49 2.81 7.43 2.27
N LEU A 50 3.70 8.19 2.90
CA LEU A 50 5.13 8.19 2.58
C LEU A 50 5.94 7.69 3.77
N ASN A 51 6.94 6.86 3.49
CA ASN A 51 7.93 6.40 4.46
C ASN A 51 9.31 6.46 3.82
N THR A 52 10.06 7.53 4.09
CA THR A 52 11.38 7.77 3.50
C THR A 52 11.39 7.69 1.96
N SER A 53 11.97 6.65 1.37
CA SER A 53 12.01 6.37 -0.07
C SER A 53 10.90 5.43 -0.56
N GLU A 54 9.81 5.29 0.20
CA GLU A 54 8.70 4.38 -0.10
C GLU A 54 7.36 5.12 -0.05
N ALA A 55 6.40 4.67 -0.85
CA ALA A 55 5.02 5.15 -0.82
C ALA A 55 4.02 3.99 -0.87
N LEU A 56 2.95 4.12 -0.10
CA LEU A 56 1.74 3.33 -0.23
C LEU A 56 0.63 4.22 -0.77
N ILE A 57 0.19 3.95 -1.98
CA ILE A 57 -0.77 4.76 -2.73
C ILE A 57 -2.10 4.00 -2.78
N LEU A 58 -3.19 4.70 -2.50
CA LEU A 58 -4.55 4.18 -2.54
C LEU A 58 -5.40 5.02 -3.48
N GLU A 59 -5.89 4.40 -4.54
CA GLU A 59 -6.83 4.98 -5.49
C GLU A 59 -8.23 4.46 -5.18
N LEU A 60 -9.15 5.37 -4.87
CA LEU A 60 -10.54 5.08 -4.58
C LEU A 60 -11.42 5.59 -5.72
N PRO A 61 -12.40 4.78 -6.19
CA PRO A 61 -13.32 5.23 -7.23
C PRO A 61 -14.28 6.28 -6.67
N SER A 62 -14.92 7.03 -7.58
CA SER A 62 -16.05 7.89 -7.22
C SER A 62 -17.13 7.08 -6.48
N GLY A 63 -17.69 7.67 -5.43
CA GLY A 63 -18.71 7.02 -4.58
C GLY A 63 -18.20 5.96 -3.61
N ALA A 64 -16.89 5.69 -3.54
CA ALA A 64 -16.32 4.87 -2.47
C ALA A 64 -16.38 5.60 -1.12
N ILE A 65 -16.09 6.90 -1.12
CA ILE A 65 -16.33 7.80 0.00
C ILE A 65 -17.75 8.36 -0.14
N LYS A 66 -18.51 8.38 0.96
CA LYS A 66 -19.89 8.84 0.99
C LYS A 66 -20.13 9.72 2.20
N ASN A 67 -20.84 10.84 1.99
CA ASN A 67 -21.26 11.76 3.04
C ASN A 67 -22.53 11.24 3.72
N GLU A 68 -22.45 10.02 4.23
CA GLU A 68 -23.53 9.30 4.88
C GLU A 68 -22.94 8.46 6.00
N VAL A 69 -23.51 8.54 7.20
CA VAL A 69 -23.10 7.68 8.33
C VAL A 69 -23.34 6.22 7.94
N SER A 70 -22.31 5.39 8.05
CA SER A 70 -22.40 3.98 7.67
C SER A 70 -22.73 3.09 8.86
N ASP A 71 -23.57 2.07 8.63
CA ASP A 71 -23.78 0.98 9.61
C ASP A 71 -22.67 -0.06 9.43
N GLY A 72 -21.50 0.26 9.98
CA GLY A 72 -20.27 -0.52 9.81
C GLY A 72 -19.46 -0.15 8.57
N ALA A 73 -18.48 -1.00 8.24
CA ALA A 73 -17.55 -0.75 7.15
C ALA A 73 -18.14 -1.13 5.79
N ILE A 74 -18.04 -0.22 4.82
CA ILE A 74 -18.36 -0.46 3.41
C ILE A 74 -17.10 -0.98 2.71
N SER A 75 -17.20 -2.15 2.09
CA SER A 75 -16.07 -2.79 1.39
C SER A 75 -16.02 -2.42 -0.10
N THR A 76 -14.82 -2.12 -0.58
CA THR A 76 -14.49 -1.98 -2.00
C THR A 76 -13.32 -2.91 -2.34
N ALA A 77 -13.52 -3.79 -3.32
CA ALA A 77 -12.49 -4.75 -3.73
C ALA A 77 -11.26 -4.04 -4.32
N VAL A 78 -10.07 -4.50 -3.93
CA VAL A 78 -8.78 -4.08 -4.48
C VAL A 78 -8.27 -5.16 -5.42
N THR A 79 -8.05 -4.80 -6.69
CA THR A 79 -7.34 -5.64 -7.66
C THR A 79 -6.57 -4.76 -8.64
N ALA A 80 -5.66 -5.35 -9.41
CA ALA A 80 -4.82 -4.59 -10.34
C ALA A 80 -5.61 -3.74 -11.37
N SER A 81 -6.80 -4.21 -11.75
CA SER A 81 -7.75 -3.53 -12.65
C SER A 81 -9.12 -3.30 -11.99
N GLY A 82 -9.14 -3.27 -10.66
CA GLY A 82 -10.35 -3.22 -9.85
C GLY A 82 -10.90 -1.81 -9.66
N PRO A 83 -12.04 -1.71 -8.94
CA PRO A 83 -12.63 -0.41 -8.62
C PRO A 83 -11.71 0.42 -7.72
N ALA A 84 -11.06 -0.19 -6.72
CA ALA A 84 -9.97 0.43 -5.95
C ALA A 84 -8.62 -0.22 -6.30
N ARG A 85 -7.55 0.55 -6.17
CA ARG A 85 -6.17 0.08 -6.40
C ARG A 85 -5.27 0.51 -5.24
N ALA A 86 -4.50 -0.44 -4.71
CA ALA A 86 -3.42 -0.17 -3.76
C ALA A 86 -2.09 -0.46 -4.45
N THR A 87 -1.15 0.49 -4.36
CA THR A 87 0.15 0.41 -5.02
C THR A 87 1.23 0.68 -3.99
N TYR A 88 2.18 -0.24 -3.86
CA TYR A 88 3.42 -0.03 -3.14
C TYR A 88 4.50 0.40 -4.13
N ARG A 89 5.25 1.46 -3.82
CA ARG A 89 6.24 2.04 -4.72
C ARG A 89 7.51 2.43 -3.96
N THR A 90 8.67 2.12 -4.51
CA THR A 90 9.97 2.52 -3.96
C THR A 90 10.69 3.49 -4.89
N PHE A 91 11.55 4.33 -4.32
CA PHE A 91 12.20 5.44 -5.01
C PHE A 91 13.72 5.44 -4.82
N SER A 92 14.43 6.11 -5.72
CA SER A 92 15.90 6.23 -5.67
C SER A 92 16.43 7.14 -4.56
N ASP A 93 15.57 7.96 -3.95
CA ASP A 93 15.87 8.80 -2.80
C ASP A 93 14.57 9.06 -2.01
N ASN A 94 14.68 9.78 -0.90
CA ASN A 94 13.57 10.20 -0.07
C ASN A 94 12.50 10.95 -0.89
N VAL A 95 11.25 10.54 -0.75
CA VAL A 95 10.10 11.12 -1.45
C VAL A 95 9.34 12.09 -0.52
N SER A 96 8.80 13.15 -1.10
CA SER A 96 7.98 14.13 -0.37
C SER A 96 6.61 14.30 -1.04
N THR A 97 5.66 14.93 -0.36
CA THR A 97 4.32 15.24 -0.89
C THR A 97 4.37 15.96 -2.24
N ASN A 98 5.37 16.84 -2.44
CA ASN A 98 5.55 17.56 -3.70
C ASN A 98 5.82 16.63 -4.89
N TYR A 99 6.32 15.41 -4.68
CA TYR A 99 6.48 14.45 -5.77
C TYR A 99 5.13 14.10 -6.42
N PHE A 100 4.08 13.98 -5.62
CA PHE A 100 2.74 13.62 -6.08
C PHE A 100 1.90 14.85 -6.46
N CYS A 101 2.11 15.97 -5.77
CA CYS A 101 1.20 17.12 -5.84
C CYS A 101 1.73 18.33 -6.62
N ASN A 102 2.88 18.21 -7.31
CA ASN A 102 3.36 19.29 -8.15
C ASN A 102 2.60 19.33 -9.47
N ASP A 103 2.15 20.51 -9.89
CA ASP A 103 1.51 20.75 -11.19
C ASP A 103 2.38 20.25 -12.35
N ILE A 104 3.70 20.38 -12.21
CA ILE A 104 4.70 19.84 -13.14
C ILE A 104 5.36 18.64 -12.45
N PRO A 105 5.13 17.41 -12.94
CA PRO A 105 5.69 16.20 -12.35
C PRO A 105 7.22 16.30 -12.22
N LEU A 106 7.72 15.96 -11.04
CA LEU A 106 9.15 15.90 -10.79
C LEU A 106 9.73 14.63 -11.41
N THR A 107 10.93 14.74 -11.98
CA THR A 107 11.66 13.57 -12.51
C THR A 107 12.49 12.86 -11.45
N GLU A 108 12.67 13.48 -10.28
CA GLU A 108 13.43 12.94 -9.15
C GLU A 108 12.59 13.02 -7.86
N PRO A 109 12.68 12.01 -6.96
CA PRO A 109 13.43 10.76 -7.16
C PRO A 109 12.78 9.85 -8.24
N THR A 110 13.60 9.01 -8.89
CA THR A 110 13.10 8.00 -9.84
C THR A 110 12.44 6.82 -9.14
N VAL A 111 11.47 6.18 -9.81
CA VAL A 111 10.82 4.96 -9.32
C VAL A 111 11.74 3.76 -9.53
N ILE A 112 12.05 3.03 -8.46
CA ILE A 112 12.83 1.78 -8.51
C ILE A 112 11.92 0.59 -8.74
N GLU A 113 10.86 0.48 -7.95
CA GLU A 113 9.90 -0.61 -8.03
C GLU A 113 8.48 -0.11 -7.83
N GLU A 114 7.53 -0.74 -8.52
CA GLU A 114 6.11 -0.52 -8.37
C GLU A 114 5.38 -1.87 -8.33
N ILE A 115 4.64 -2.11 -7.26
CA ILE A 115 3.87 -3.32 -7.05
C ILE A 115 2.41 -2.94 -6.82
N ILE A 116 1.55 -3.33 -7.75
CA ILE A 116 0.11 -3.15 -7.63
C ILE A 116 -0.47 -4.38 -6.94
N ALA A 117 -1.29 -4.17 -5.91
CA ALA A 117 -1.96 -5.25 -5.18
C ALA A 117 -2.86 -6.09 -6.11
N GLN A 118 -2.75 -7.42 -5.99
CA GLN A 118 -3.51 -8.39 -6.78
C GLN A 118 -4.84 -8.78 -6.12
N GLY A 119 -5.03 -8.43 -4.86
CA GLY A 119 -6.22 -8.77 -4.09
C GLY A 119 -6.28 -8.04 -2.75
N GLY A 120 -7.44 -8.16 -2.11
CA GLY A 120 -7.79 -7.56 -0.84
C GLY A 120 -8.95 -6.58 -0.99
N GLU A 121 -9.16 -5.76 0.03
CA GLU A 121 -10.29 -4.84 0.09
C GLU A 121 -9.95 -3.60 0.91
N VAL A 122 -10.56 -2.48 0.52
CA VAL A 122 -10.63 -1.26 1.32
C VAL A 122 -11.94 -1.28 2.09
N LEU A 123 -11.86 -1.04 3.39
CA LEU A 123 -12.98 -0.93 4.30
C LEU A 123 -13.10 0.53 4.75
N ILE A 124 -14.24 1.17 4.50
CA ILE A 124 -14.48 2.56 4.87
C ILE A 124 -15.64 2.65 5.86
N THR A 125 -15.39 3.22 7.03
CA THR A 125 -16.43 3.55 8.02
C THR A 125 -16.60 5.05 8.09
N THR A 126 -17.83 5.55 7.94
CA THR A 126 -18.12 6.97 7.97
C THR A 126 -18.89 7.35 9.22
N THR A 127 -18.43 8.39 9.91
CA THR A 127 -19.13 9.04 11.03
C THR A 127 -19.41 10.50 10.71
N LEU A 128 -20.44 11.07 11.34
CA LEU A 128 -20.75 12.49 11.27
C LEU A 128 -20.16 13.20 12.48
N ASN A 129 -19.40 14.27 12.24
CA ASN A 129 -18.85 15.09 13.30
C ASN A 129 -19.93 15.90 14.03
N ALA A 130 -19.59 16.39 15.22
CA ALA A 130 -20.51 17.12 16.08
C ALA A 130 -21.02 18.46 15.48
N ASP A 131 -20.35 18.98 14.44
CA ASP A 131 -20.78 20.16 13.68
C ASP A 131 -21.97 19.88 12.75
N GLY A 132 -22.30 18.60 12.50
CA GLY A 132 -23.42 18.18 11.67
C GLY A 132 -23.20 18.33 10.16
N VAL A 133 -22.00 18.72 9.70
CA VAL A 133 -21.70 18.95 8.28
C VAL A 133 -20.40 18.30 7.80
N THR A 134 -19.49 17.95 8.70
CA THR A 134 -18.25 17.25 8.38
C THR A 134 -18.39 15.76 8.62
N TYR A 135 -17.99 14.96 7.64
CA TYR A 135 -17.94 13.50 7.75
C TYR A 135 -16.48 13.07 7.94
N GLU A 136 -16.24 12.15 8.87
CA GLU A 136 -14.95 11.48 9.02
C GLU A 136 -15.05 10.08 8.41
N HIS A 137 -14.04 9.71 7.62
CA HIS A 137 -13.96 8.44 6.94
C HIS A 137 -12.72 7.69 7.43
N GLU A 138 -12.91 6.70 8.28
CA GLU A 138 -11.85 5.77 8.68
C GLU A 138 -11.64 4.76 7.55
N ILE A 139 -10.42 4.73 7.01
CA ILE A 139 -10.03 3.86 5.90
C ILE A 139 -9.10 2.79 6.43
N ARG A 140 -9.49 1.54 6.18
CA ARG A 140 -8.71 0.35 6.53
C ARG A 140 -8.47 -0.52 5.31
N LEU A 141 -7.32 -1.18 5.31
CA LEU A 141 -6.97 -2.18 4.33
C LEU A 141 -7.15 -3.56 4.97
N ASN A 142 -7.71 -4.50 4.22
CA ASN A 142 -7.90 -5.86 4.70
C ASN A 142 -7.44 -6.87 3.65
N THR A 143 -6.60 -7.83 4.07
CA THR A 143 -6.09 -8.94 3.24
C THR A 143 -5.41 -8.49 1.93
N ILE A 144 -4.77 -7.31 1.93
CA ILE A 144 -4.03 -6.80 0.77
C ILE A 144 -2.90 -7.77 0.40
N SER A 145 -2.80 -8.08 -0.89
CA SER A 145 -1.82 -9.01 -1.43
C SER A 145 -0.92 -8.34 -2.46
N PHE A 146 0.29 -7.97 -2.05
CA PHE A 146 1.36 -7.56 -2.95
C PHE A 146 2.17 -8.78 -3.40
N VAL A 147 2.38 -8.89 -4.72
CA VAL A 147 3.15 -9.98 -5.34
C VAL A 147 4.28 -9.33 -6.14
N THR A 148 5.51 -9.65 -5.80
CA THR A 148 6.71 -9.07 -6.43
C THR A 148 6.90 -9.59 -7.85
N SER A 149 7.83 -8.98 -8.58
CA SER A 149 8.20 -9.40 -9.94
C SER A 149 8.66 -10.87 -10.05
N ASN A 150 9.13 -11.45 -8.95
CA ASN A 150 9.55 -12.86 -8.87
C ASN A 150 8.43 -13.81 -8.41
N ASP A 151 7.17 -13.36 -8.43
CA ASP A 151 5.98 -14.11 -7.99
C ASP A 151 5.96 -14.46 -6.49
N SER A 152 6.77 -13.75 -5.70
CA SER A 152 6.78 -13.88 -4.24
C SER A 152 5.73 -12.95 -3.63
N ARG A 153 4.88 -13.50 -2.75
CA ARG A 153 3.91 -12.69 -2.01
C ARG A 153 4.55 -12.07 -0.76
N ILE A 154 4.41 -10.76 -0.60
CA ILE A 154 4.81 -10.05 0.61
C ILE A 154 3.80 -10.37 1.71
N THR A 155 4.27 -10.84 2.86
CA THR A 155 3.41 -11.28 3.97
C THR A 155 3.59 -10.47 5.24
N ASN A 156 4.69 -9.73 5.38
CA ASN A 156 4.94 -8.86 6.52
C ASN A 156 4.44 -7.44 6.20
N LEU A 157 3.15 -7.22 6.39
CA LEU A 157 2.47 -5.95 6.09
C LEU A 157 1.92 -5.32 7.39
N ALA A 158 2.35 -4.09 7.67
CA ALA A 158 1.80 -3.22 8.72
C ALA A 158 1.14 -2.01 8.05
N ILE A 159 -0.03 -2.27 7.44
CA ILE A 159 -0.77 -1.30 6.60
C ILE A 159 -2.29 -1.32 6.82
N ASP A 160 -2.78 -2.13 7.77
CA ASP A 160 -4.21 -2.37 7.97
C ASP A 160 -4.97 -1.07 8.29
N ASN A 161 -4.31 -0.14 8.98
CA ASN A 161 -4.84 1.20 9.23
C ASN A 161 -4.28 2.20 8.21
N PHE A 162 -5.10 2.56 7.22
CA PHE A 162 -4.71 3.58 6.24
C PHE A 162 -4.92 5.01 6.77
N GLY A 163 -5.77 5.18 7.77
CA GLY A 163 -5.99 6.46 8.46
C GLY A 163 -7.36 7.07 8.15
N THR A 164 -7.54 8.32 8.57
CA THR A 164 -8.82 9.03 8.50
C THR A 164 -8.72 10.25 7.60
N VAL A 165 -9.72 10.44 6.75
CA VAL A 165 -9.93 11.65 5.94
C VAL A 165 -11.26 12.27 6.26
N THR A 166 -11.43 13.54 5.90
CA THR A 166 -12.68 14.25 6.09
C THR A 166 -13.23 14.80 4.78
N THR A 167 -14.54 14.89 4.73
CA THR A 167 -15.28 15.65 3.71
C THR A 167 -16.25 16.59 4.43
N THR A 168 -16.63 17.67 3.77
CA THR A 168 -17.64 18.60 4.29
C THR A 168 -18.76 18.73 3.29
N LEU A 169 -20.00 18.56 3.76
CA LEU A 169 -21.18 18.87 2.98
C LEU A 169 -21.27 20.39 2.82
N SER A 170 -20.90 20.91 1.65
CA SER A 170 -21.15 22.32 1.31
C SER A 170 -22.65 22.51 1.04
N GLU A 171 -23.23 23.58 1.61
CA GLU A 171 -24.63 24.00 1.39
C GLU A 171 -24.99 24.20 -0.10
#